data_AF-A0A966JN19-F1
#
_entry.id   AF-A0A966JN19-F1
#
_cell.length_a   1.000
_cell.length_b   1.000
_cell.length_c   1.000
_cell.angle_alpha   90.00
_cell.angle_beta   90.00
_cell.angle_gamma   90.00
#
_symmetry.space_group_name_H-M   'P 1'
#
loop_
_entity.id
_entity.type
_entity.pdbx_description
1 polymer ?
#
loop_
_entity_poly.entity_id
_entity_poly.type
_entity_poly.pdbx_seq_one_letter_code
_entity_poly.pdbx_strand_id
1 'polypeptide(L)'
;KPYQAKVLINENEKLALDIGADGVHYPSHRLIQLKHRPDFSICGTSCHNLEELMIAQDLKMSFAVLSPVQKTESHPHADPIGWEFFSECANKLDMPIYALGGLNQENLATSWRHGGHGIAMQRAIWE
;
A
#
# COMPACT_ATOMS: atom_id res chain seq x y z
N LYS A 1 4.40 -23.79 12.14
CA LYS A 1 4.95 -23.84 10.76
C LYS A 1 5.03 -22.41 10.25
N PRO A 2 6.13 -21.96 9.63
CA PRO A 2 6.14 -20.66 8.99
C PRO A 2 5.12 -20.65 7.84
N TYR A 3 4.25 -19.64 7.81
CA TYR A 3 3.14 -19.54 6.84
C TYR A 3 3.58 -19.04 5.46
N GLN A 4 4.88 -19.02 5.16
CA GLN A 4 5.47 -18.42 3.95
C GLN A 4 5.10 -16.95 3.72
N ALA A 5 4.58 -16.28 4.76
CA ALA A 5 4.28 -14.85 4.73
C ALA A 5 5.58 -14.05 4.58
N LYS A 6 5.48 -12.94 3.86
CA LYS A 6 6.57 -11.98 3.67
C LYS A 6 6.50 -10.89 4.72
N VAL A 7 7.66 -10.50 5.25
CA VAL A 7 7.77 -9.44 6.27
C VAL A 7 8.46 -8.23 5.67
N LEU A 8 7.79 -7.09 5.72
CA LEU A 8 8.32 -5.81 5.26
C LEU A 8 8.47 -4.86 6.45
N ILE A 9 9.54 -4.09 6.47
CA ILE A 9 9.79 -3.09 7.51
C ILE A 9 9.43 -1.70 7.01
N ASN A 10 8.65 -0.98 7.81
CA ASN A 10 8.25 0.38 7.47
C ASN A 10 9.43 1.35 7.60
N GLU A 11 9.82 1.98 6.49
CA GLU A 11 10.84 3.05 6.34
C GLU A 11 12.28 2.76 6.80
N ASN A 12 12.50 1.76 7.66
CA ASN A 12 13.80 1.49 8.25
C ASN A 12 14.57 0.41 7.49
N GLU A 13 15.25 0.83 6.42
CA GLU A 13 16.09 -0.04 5.57
C GLU A 13 17.19 -0.75 6.38
N LYS A 14 17.82 -0.04 7.34
CA LYS A 14 18.86 -0.64 8.17
C LYS A 14 18.29 -1.80 8.99
N LEU A 15 17.15 -1.59 9.65
CA LEU A 15 16.49 -2.64 10.41
C LEU A 15 16.07 -3.80 9.52
N ALA A 16 15.54 -3.52 8.32
CA ALA A 16 15.18 -4.56 7.35
C ALA A 16 16.36 -5.46 7.01
N LEU A 17 17.54 -4.87 6.77
CA LEU A 17 18.78 -5.59 6.52
C LEU A 17 19.26 -6.36 7.76
N ASP A 18 19.30 -5.70 8.92
CA ASP A 18 19.81 -6.27 10.18
C ASP A 18 19.05 -7.54 10.59
N ILE A 19 17.74 -7.60 10.33
CA ILE A 19 16.88 -8.75 10.71
C ILE A 19 16.61 -9.71 9.54
N GLY A 20 17.09 -9.43 8.33
CA GLY A 20 16.82 -10.23 7.14
C GLY A 20 15.35 -10.23 6.71
N ALA A 21 14.67 -9.08 6.80
CA ALA A 21 13.30 -8.93 6.30
C ALA A 21 13.25 -9.09 4.77
N ASP A 22 12.08 -9.44 4.24
CA ASP A 22 11.90 -9.64 2.79
C ASP A 22 11.91 -8.31 2.00
N GLY A 23 11.68 -7.19 2.68
CA GLY A 23 11.64 -5.89 2.03
C GLY A 23 11.31 -4.72 2.95
N VAL A 24 10.96 -3.61 2.31
CA VAL A 24 10.64 -2.34 2.96
C VAL A 24 9.32 -1.77 2.45
N HIS A 25 8.62 -1.04 3.30
CA HIS A 25 7.40 -0.30 2.94
C HIS A 25 7.60 1.19 3.25
N TYR A 26 7.37 2.07 2.28
CA TYR A 26 7.57 3.52 2.47
C TYR A 26 6.26 4.25 2.72
N PRO A 27 6.19 5.16 3.71
CA PRO A 27 5.13 6.14 3.75
C PRO A 27 5.25 7.12 2.56
N SER A 28 4.12 7.64 2.10
CA SER A 28 4.00 8.53 0.94
C SER A 28 5.01 9.69 0.96
N HIS A 29 5.16 10.37 2.09
CA HIS A 29 6.07 11.52 2.21
C HIS A 29 7.55 11.16 1.98
N ARG A 30 7.95 9.89 2.15
CA ARG A 30 9.30 9.41 1.83
C ARG A 30 9.41 8.97 0.40
N LEU A 31 8.38 8.33 -0.15
CA LEU A 31 8.32 7.96 -1.57
C LEU A 31 8.65 9.15 -2.48
N ILE A 32 8.02 10.30 -2.25
CA ILE A 32 8.22 11.50 -3.08
C ILE A 32 9.65 12.10 -2.97
N GLN A 33 10.44 11.66 -1.99
CA GLN A 33 11.83 12.09 -1.80
C GLN A 33 12.84 11.09 -2.38
N LEU A 34 12.40 9.88 -2.75
CA LEU A 34 13.28 8.85 -3.30
C LEU A 34 13.71 9.23 -4.72
N LYS A 35 15.01 9.13 -4.98
CA LYS A 35 15.60 9.34 -6.31
C LYS A 35 15.72 8.06 -7.11
N HIS A 36 15.76 6.93 -6.42
CA HIS A 36 15.91 5.60 -7.00
C HIS A 36 15.21 4.59 -6.11
N ARG A 37 14.86 3.45 -6.71
CA ARG A 37 14.34 2.31 -5.97
C ARG A 37 15.42 1.76 -5.02
N PRO A 38 15.09 1.52 -3.75
CA PRO A 38 15.96 0.80 -2.81
C PRO A 38 16.26 -0.63 -3.29
N ASP A 39 17.44 -1.14 -2.94
CA ASP A 39 17.89 -2.49 -3.31
C ASP A 39 17.31 -3.56 -2.39
N PHE A 40 15.99 -3.74 -2.46
CA PHE A 40 15.26 -4.80 -1.79
C PHE A 40 14.41 -5.59 -2.78
N SER A 41 14.21 -6.88 -2.49
CA SER A 41 13.40 -7.77 -3.33
C SER A 41 11.95 -7.30 -3.42
N ILE A 42 11.41 -6.76 -2.32
CA ILE A 42 10.07 -6.18 -2.23
C ILE A 42 10.16 -4.75 -1.71
N CYS A 43 9.65 -3.80 -2.48
CA CYS A 43 9.53 -2.39 -2.07
C CYS A 43 8.06 -1.97 -2.19
N GLY A 44 7.34 -1.88 -1.07
CA GLY A 44 5.97 -1.38 -1.01
C GLY A 44 5.92 0.12 -0.70
N THR A 45 4.79 0.77 -0.99
CA THR A 45 4.59 2.16 -0.55
C THR A 45 3.13 2.49 -0.28
N SER A 46 2.88 3.43 0.63
CA SER A 46 1.58 4.05 0.83
C SER A 46 1.42 5.24 -0.10
N CYS A 47 0.27 5.35 -0.76
CA CYS A 47 -0.09 6.47 -1.60
C CYS A 47 -1.50 6.97 -1.25
N HIS A 48 -1.78 8.23 -1.56
CA HIS A 48 -3.07 8.88 -1.28
C HIS A 48 -3.71 9.53 -2.52
N ASN A 49 -3.01 9.59 -3.65
CA ASN A 49 -3.49 10.18 -4.89
C ASN A 49 -2.77 9.58 -6.11
N LEU A 50 -3.21 9.96 -7.32
CA LEU A 50 -2.65 9.46 -8.57
C LEU A 50 -1.19 9.88 -8.80
N GLU A 51 -0.80 11.10 -8.39
CA GLU A 51 0.57 11.60 -8.57
C GLU A 51 1.58 10.74 -7.80
N GLU A 52 1.28 10.44 -6.54
CA GLU A 52 2.11 9.54 -5.72
C GLU A 52 2.21 8.14 -6.32
N LEU A 53 1.11 7.62 -6.88
CA LEU A 53 1.12 6.31 -7.52
C LEU A 53 1.95 6.30 -8.82
N MET A 54 1.93 7.38 -9.59
CA MET A 54 2.80 7.53 -10.76
C MET A 54 4.28 7.53 -10.37
N ILE A 55 4.64 8.25 -9.30
CA ILE A 55 6.00 8.22 -8.74
C ILE A 55 6.38 6.79 -8.33
N ALA A 56 5.47 6.06 -7.65
CA ALA A 56 5.71 4.68 -7.27
C ALA A 56 5.94 3.77 -8.48
N GLN A 57 5.17 3.94 -9.55
CA GLN A 57 5.33 3.18 -10.78
C GLN A 57 6.66 3.50 -11.49
N ASP A 58 7.05 4.78 -11.55
CA ASP A 58 8.30 5.22 -12.18
C ASP A 58 9.53 4.71 -11.41
N LEU A 59 9.44 4.70 -10.08
CA LEU A 59 10.43 4.05 -9.20
C LEU A 59 10.33 2.52 -9.22
N LYS A 60 9.39 1.94 -9.97
CA LYS A 60 9.16 0.49 -10.10
C LYS A 60 8.96 -0.18 -8.74
N MET A 61 8.19 0.45 -7.84
CA MET A 61 7.82 -0.17 -6.58
C MET A 61 7.07 -1.49 -6.85
N SER A 62 7.20 -2.45 -5.93
CA SER A 62 6.59 -3.78 -6.08
C SER A 62 5.07 -3.72 -6.00
N PHE A 63 4.53 -2.81 -5.19
CA PHE A 63 3.10 -2.54 -5.05
C PHE A 63 2.88 -1.19 -4.34
N ALA A 64 1.68 -0.66 -4.45
CA ALA A 64 1.22 0.46 -3.63
C ALA A 64 -0.01 0.09 -2.81
N VAL A 65 -0.18 0.80 -1.69
CA VAL A 65 -1.37 0.76 -0.85
C VAL A 65 -2.05 2.13 -0.96
N LEU A 66 -3.22 2.18 -1.58
CA LEU A 66 -3.98 3.40 -1.79
C LEU A 66 -5.05 3.57 -0.71
N SER A 67 -5.02 4.70 0.00
CA SER A 67 -5.84 4.92 1.20
C SER A 67 -6.09 6.40 1.50
N PRO A 68 -7.01 6.74 2.41
CA PRO A 68 -8.06 5.86 2.95
C PRO A 68 -9.21 5.69 1.93
N VAL A 69 -9.60 4.46 1.64
CA VAL A 69 -10.74 4.17 0.73
C VAL A 69 -12.08 4.45 1.41
N GLN A 70 -12.19 4.13 2.70
CA GLN A 70 -13.34 4.42 3.55
C GLN A 70 -12.91 5.17 4.81
N LYS A 71 -13.88 5.75 5.52
CA LYS A 71 -13.62 6.45 6.78
C LYS A 71 -12.94 5.52 7.79
N THR A 72 -11.92 6.00 8.47
CA THR A 72 -11.12 5.22 9.42
C THR A 72 -10.82 6.00 10.68
N GLU A 73 -10.81 5.32 11.83
CA GLU A 73 -10.40 5.92 13.10
C GLU A 73 -8.89 6.21 13.18
N SER A 74 -8.07 5.63 12.29
CA SER A 74 -6.62 5.96 12.26
C SER A 74 -6.37 7.38 11.77
N HIS A 75 -7.25 7.89 10.90
CA HIS A 75 -7.17 9.23 10.32
C HIS A 75 -8.59 9.81 10.25
N PRO A 76 -9.18 10.20 11.39
CA PRO A 76 -10.60 10.55 11.48
C PRO A 76 -10.96 11.84 10.72
N HIS A 77 -9.95 12.66 10.41
CA HIS A 77 -10.07 13.92 9.68
C HIS A 77 -9.71 13.80 8.18
N ALA A 78 -9.24 12.64 7.72
CA ALA A 78 -8.96 12.43 6.31
C ALA A 78 -10.26 12.10 5.58
N ASP A 79 -10.53 12.81 4.49
CA ASP A 79 -11.63 12.48 3.61
C ASP A 79 -11.31 11.17 2.86
N PRO A 80 -12.22 10.19 2.88
CA PRO A 80 -12.01 8.96 2.15
C PRO A 80 -12.05 9.24 0.65
N ILE A 81 -11.15 8.61 -0.11
CA ILE A 81 -11.08 8.77 -1.56
C ILE A 81 -12.26 8.09 -2.27
N GLY A 82 -12.89 7.09 -1.63
CA GLY A 82 -13.99 6.33 -2.20
C GLY A 82 -13.55 5.25 -3.21
N TRP A 83 -14.47 4.36 -3.54
CA TRP A 83 -14.20 3.22 -4.43
C TRP A 83 -14.11 3.62 -5.90
N GLU A 84 -14.83 4.67 -6.29
CA GLU A 84 -14.83 5.23 -7.64
C GLU A 84 -13.44 5.77 -7.99
N PHE A 85 -12.91 6.68 -7.15
CA PHE A 85 -11.56 7.22 -7.35
C PHE A 85 -10.48 6.15 -7.22
N PHE A 86 -10.63 5.22 -6.26
CA PHE A 86 -9.72 4.07 -6.16
C PHE A 86 -9.66 3.30 -7.48
N SER A 87 -10.82 3.03 -8.10
CA SER A 87 -10.92 2.33 -9.38
C SER A 87 -10.26 3.11 -10.52
N GLU A 88 -10.47 4.42 -10.59
CA GLU A 88 -9.83 5.27 -11.58
C GLU A 88 -8.30 5.25 -11.48
N CYS A 89 -7.75 5.22 -10.27
CA CYS A 89 -6.32 5.11 -10.05
C CYS A 89 -5.79 3.71 -10.37
N ALA A 90 -6.44 2.66 -9.87
CA ALA A 90 -6.00 1.28 -10.02
C ALA A 90 -5.96 0.82 -11.49
N ASN A 91 -6.89 1.29 -12.32
CA ASN A 91 -6.94 0.92 -13.73
C ASN A 91 -6.00 1.73 -14.64
N LYS A 92 -5.27 2.73 -14.11
CA LYS A 92 -4.33 3.56 -14.89
C LYS A 92 -2.88 3.09 -14.83
N LEU A 93 -2.59 2.09 -14.01
CA LEU A 93 -1.23 1.69 -13.65
C LEU A 93 -1.07 0.18 -13.79
N ASP A 94 0.13 -0.25 -14.18
CA ASP A 94 0.47 -1.66 -14.35
C ASP A 94 1.00 -2.30 -13.06
N MET A 95 1.18 -1.49 -12.02
CA MET A 95 1.67 -1.92 -10.70
C MET A 95 0.51 -2.42 -9.81
N PRO A 96 0.72 -3.49 -9.01
CA PRO A 96 -0.29 -3.92 -8.04
C PRO A 96 -0.69 -2.83 -7.05
N ILE A 97 -1.99 -2.59 -6.92
CA ILE A 97 -2.56 -1.64 -5.94
C ILE A 97 -3.47 -2.38 -4.95
N TYR A 98 -3.22 -2.17 -3.67
CA TYR A 98 -4.03 -2.70 -2.57
C TYR A 98 -4.85 -1.58 -1.94
N ALA A 99 -6.12 -1.86 -1.68
CA ALA A 99 -7.02 -0.93 -1.00
C ALA A 99 -6.76 -0.94 0.51
N LEU A 100 -6.76 0.22 1.17
CA LEU A 100 -6.65 0.34 2.62
C LEU A 100 -7.48 1.52 3.16
N GLY A 101 -7.87 1.43 4.43
CA GLY A 101 -8.51 2.50 5.18
C GLY A 101 -9.99 2.23 5.36
N GLY A 102 -10.38 1.90 6.59
CA GLY A 102 -11.75 1.57 6.96
C GLY A 102 -12.24 0.22 6.42
N LEU A 103 -11.32 -0.68 6.03
CA LEU A 103 -11.66 -1.93 5.36
C LEU A 103 -11.59 -3.15 6.30
N ASN A 104 -12.43 -4.14 6.00
CA ASN A 104 -12.45 -5.47 6.59
C ASN A 104 -12.41 -6.56 5.49
N GLN A 105 -12.45 -7.84 5.89
CA GLN A 105 -12.36 -8.97 4.96
C GLN A 105 -13.48 -8.99 3.90
N GLU A 106 -14.67 -8.50 4.21
CA GLU A 106 -15.82 -8.46 3.29
C GLU A 106 -15.56 -7.51 2.10
N ASN A 107 -14.65 -6.54 2.26
CA ASN A 107 -14.31 -5.60 1.21
C ASN A 107 -13.37 -6.19 0.14
N LEU A 108 -12.85 -7.40 0.33
CA LEU A 108 -11.93 -8.03 -0.63
C LEU A 108 -12.56 -8.16 -2.03
N ALA A 109 -13.79 -8.67 -2.10
CA ALA A 109 -14.50 -8.81 -3.37
C ALA A 109 -14.80 -7.45 -4.02
N THR A 110 -15.02 -6.41 -3.23
CA THR A 110 -15.19 -5.03 -3.72
C THR A 110 -13.88 -4.50 -4.29
N SER A 111 -12.75 -4.70 -3.60
CA SER A 111 -11.45 -4.29 -4.10
C SER A 111 -11.16 -4.86 -5.49
N TRP A 112 -11.40 -6.16 -5.71
CA TRP A 112 -11.22 -6.78 -7.02
C TRP A 112 -12.13 -6.18 -8.11
N ARG A 113 -13.40 -5.91 -7.80
CA ARG A 113 -14.33 -5.26 -8.76
C ARG A 113 -13.87 -3.86 -9.16
N HIS A 114 -13.11 -3.19 -8.30
CA HIS A 114 -12.55 -1.86 -8.53
C HIS A 114 -11.08 -1.90 -8.97
N GLY A 115 -10.58 -3.01 -9.49
CA GLY A 115 -9.23 -3.13 -10.05
C GLY A 115 -8.10 -3.29 -9.02
N GLY A 116 -8.43 -3.36 -7.72
CA GLY A 116 -7.46 -3.65 -6.68
C GLY A 116 -6.98 -5.10 -6.75
N HIS A 117 -5.73 -5.34 -6.38
CA HIS A 117 -5.16 -6.68 -6.26
C HIS A 117 -5.56 -7.37 -4.94
N GLY A 118 -5.97 -6.57 -3.95
CA GLY A 118 -6.47 -7.04 -2.66
C GLY A 118 -6.63 -5.88 -1.68
N ILE A 119 -6.73 -6.22 -0.40
CA ILE A 119 -6.87 -5.25 0.70
C ILE A 119 -5.69 -5.34 1.67
N ALA A 120 -5.39 -4.24 2.34
CA ALA A 120 -4.62 -4.22 3.57
C ALA A 120 -5.53 -3.82 4.74
N MET A 121 -5.27 -4.40 5.91
CA MET A 121 -6.05 -4.17 7.13
C MET A 121 -5.09 -3.94 8.30
N GLN A 122 -5.54 -3.17 9.30
CA GLN A 122 -4.80 -2.95 10.54
C GLN A 122 -5.61 -3.40 11.76
N ARG A 123 -6.81 -2.82 11.98
CA ARG A 123 -7.64 -3.14 13.14
C ARG A 123 -8.49 -4.39 12.93
N ALA A 124 -9.20 -4.46 11.81
CA ALA A 124 -10.16 -5.52 11.49
C ALA A 124 -9.60 -6.95 11.40
N ILE A 125 -8.27 -7.14 11.51
CA ILE A 125 -7.65 -8.47 11.58
C ILE A 125 -7.52 -8.99 13.02
N TRP A 126 -7.61 -8.10 14.02
CA TRP A 126 -7.51 -8.41 15.45
C TRP A 126 -8.87 -8.48 16.15
N GLU A 127 -9.92 -8.07 15.44
CA GLU A 127 -11.33 -8.18 15.85
C GLU A 127 -11.87 -9.57 15.49
#